data_AF-A0A0F8WJV2-F1
#
_entry.id   AF-A0A0F8WJV2-F1
#
_cell.length_a   1.000
_cell.length_b   1.000
_cell.length_c   1.000
_cell.angle_alpha   90.00
_cell.angle_beta   90.00
_cell.angle_gamma   90.00
#
_symmetry.space_group_name_H-M   'P 1'
#
loop_
_entity.id
_entity.type
_entity.pdbx_description
1 polymer ?
#
loop_
_entity_poly.entity_id
_entity_poly.type
_entity_poly.pdbx_seq_one_letter_code
_entity_poly.pdbx_strand_id
1 'polypeptide(L)'
;MKGSQISQFIRIIFSMAIILTCNSCNQISDVQTGGYVAGDFHQHTTYSGGDYTFGHVMEASYKYGLDWWSNSDHGGIREFWGKASGDDLGTRVTWKSTGIELLGDPGENDQMWRWQSLKYYNFYDILLWRRIF
;
A
#
# COMPACT_ATOMS: atom_id res chain seq x y z
N MET A 1 -63.14 38.50 4.84
CA MET A 1 -62.39 37.25 5.12
C MET A 1 -61.25 37.01 4.12
N LYS A 2 -60.22 37.87 4.06
CA LYS A 2 -59.03 37.64 3.20
C LYS A 2 -57.67 38.04 3.81
N GLY A 3 -57.65 38.75 4.95
CA GLY A 3 -56.39 39.28 5.53
C GLY A 3 -55.64 38.36 6.51
N SER A 4 -56.30 37.37 7.12
CA SER A 4 -55.69 36.55 8.19
C SER A 4 -54.87 35.37 7.66
N GLN A 5 -55.26 34.77 6.54
CA GLN A 5 -54.56 33.63 5.94
C GLN A 5 -53.20 34.05 5.36
N ILE A 6 -53.11 35.23 4.74
CA ILE A 6 -51.86 35.74 4.13
C ILE A 6 -50.77 35.98 5.18
N SER A 7 -51.13 36.45 6.38
CA SER A 7 -50.14 36.69 7.46
C SER A 7 -49.62 35.39 8.08
N GLN A 8 -50.42 34.33 8.09
CA GLN A 8 -50.03 33.00 8.59
C GLN A 8 -49.07 32.31 7.61
N PHE A 9 -49.32 32.41 6.30
CA PHE A 9 -48.42 31.87 5.28
C PHE A 9 -47.05 32.58 5.23
N ILE A 10 -47.02 33.91 5.42
CA ILE A 10 -45.75 34.67 5.47
C ILE A 10 -44.92 34.28 6.71
N ARG A 11 -45.55 34.01 7.85
CA ARG A 11 -44.85 33.54 9.07
C ARG A 11 -44.29 32.12 8.94
N ILE A 12 -44.99 31.22 8.24
CA ILE A 12 -44.53 29.84 8.01
C ILE A 12 -43.32 29.83 7.05
N ILE A 13 -43.36 30.63 5.98
CA ILE A 13 -42.26 30.71 5.00
C ILE A 13 -40.99 31.33 5.63
N PHE A 14 -41.15 32.36 6.48
CA PHE A 14 -40.00 32.93 7.21
C PHE A 14 -39.42 31.97 8.26
N SER A 15 -40.24 31.08 8.84
CA SER A 15 -39.77 30.09 9.83
C SER A 15 -39.04 28.92 9.17
N MET A 16 -39.47 28.47 7.98
CA MET A 16 -38.77 27.43 7.21
C MET A 16 -37.41 27.91 6.65
N ALA A 17 -37.27 29.19 6.32
CA ALA A 17 -36.00 29.75 5.83
C ALA A 17 -34.92 29.85 6.94
N ILE A 18 -35.33 30.03 8.20
CA ILE A 18 -34.40 30.10 9.36
C ILE A 18 -33.95 28.69 9.80
N ILE A 19 -34.79 27.66 9.60
CA ILE A 19 -34.43 26.28 9.95
C ILE A 19 -33.49 25.66 8.91
N LEU A 20 -33.50 26.14 7.66
CA LEU A 20 -32.64 25.61 6.59
C LEU A 20 -31.19 26.13 6.61
N THR A 21 -30.89 27.22 7.31
CA THR A 21 -29.52 27.80 7.37
C THR A 21 -28.69 27.30 8.56
N CYS A 22 -29.27 26.56 9.49
CA CYS A 22 -28.57 26.12 10.71
C CYS A 22 -27.85 24.76 10.58
N ASN A 23 -28.08 24.00 9.50
CA ASN A 23 -27.40 22.70 9.29
C ASN A 23 -26.04 22.81 8.57
N SER A 24 -25.59 24.00 8.21
CA SER A 24 -24.33 24.19 7.48
C SER A 24 -23.11 24.46 8.37
N CYS A 25 -23.27 24.44 9.71
CA CYS A 25 -22.18 24.73 10.62
C CYS A 25 -21.87 23.50 11.48
N ASN A 26 -20.90 22.72 10.98
CA ASN A 26 -19.93 21.89 11.71
C ASN A 26 -19.46 20.76 10.78
N GLN A 27 -18.85 21.13 9.65
CA GLN A 27 -17.77 20.29 9.14
C GLN A 27 -16.61 20.56 10.11
N ILE A 28 -16.56 19.81 11.22
CA ILE A 28 -15.29 19.64 11.93
C ILE A 28 -14.38 19.02 10.87
N SER A 29 -13.52 19.83 10.26
CA SER A 29 -12.31 19.30 9.67
C SER A 29 -11.68 18.50 10.78
N ASP A 30 -11.69 17.18 10.66
CA ASP A 30 -10.98 16.30 11.56
C ASP A 30 -9.56 16.85 11.56
N VAL A 31 -9.20 17.58 12.63
CA VAL A 31 -7.84 18.08 12.77
C VAL A 31 -7.08 16.80 12.91
N GLN A 32 -6.37 16.41 11.85
CA GLN A 32 -5.55 15.23 11.82
C GLN A 32 -4.45 15.47 12.87
N THR A 33 -4.77 15.12 14.11
CA THR A 33 -3.84 15.21 15.22
C THR A 33 -2.74 14.21 14.89
N GLY A 34 -1.52 14.72 14.75
CA GLY A 34 -0.38 13.86 14.43
C GLY A 34 -0.26 12.76 15.47
N GLY A 35 -0.16 11.52 15.02
CA GLY A 35 0.08 10.34 15.84
C GLY A 35 1.38 9.67 15.46
N TYR A 36 1.94 8.88 16.38
CA TYR A 36 3.02 7.95 16.02
C TYR A 36 2.43 6.84 15.16
N VAL A 37 3.13 6.51 14.07
CA VAL A 37 2.87 5.33 13.26
C VAL A 37 4.06 4.40 13.33
N ALA A 38 3.82 3.11 13.52
CA ALA A 38 4.85 2.08 13.46
C ALA A 38 5.18 1.78 12.00
N GLY A 39 6.46 1.73 11.65
CA GLY A 39 6.84 1.33 10.31
C GLY A 39 8.29 0.94 10.16
N ASP A 40 8.58 0.35 9.01
CA ASP A 40 9.92 -0.11 8.63
C ASP A 40 10.38 0.57 7.33
N PHE A 41 11.39 1.41 7.45
CA PHE A 41 12.01 2.13 6.33
C PHE A 41 12.89 1.23 5.46
N HIS A 42 13.42 0.12 6.00
CA HIS A 42 14.51 -0.59 5.36
C HIS A 42 14.51 -2.08 5.69
N GLN A 43 13.83 -2.86 4.84
CA GLN A 43 13.89 -4.32 4.83
C GLN A 43 14.44 -4.85 3.51
N HIS A 44 15.04 -6.03 3.60
CA HIS A 44 15.51 -6.82 2.47
C HIS A 44 14.73 -8.12 2.37
N THR A 45 14.55 -8.59 1.15
CA THR A 45 14.02 -9.94 0.88
C THR A 45 15.05 -10.71 0.07
N THR A 46 14.77 -11.97 -0.23
CA THR A 46 15.59 -12.74 -1.17
C THR A 46 15.58 -12.20 -2.60
N TYR A 47 14.74 -11.22 -2.95
CA TYR A 47 14.99 -10.46 -4.17
C TYR A 47 16.39 -9.83 -4.12
N SER A 48 16.88 -9.34 -2.98
CA SER A 48 18.30 -9.00 -2.81
C SER A 48 18.75 -8.82 -1.35
N GLY A 49 19.77 -9.57 -0.96
CA GLY A 49 20.49 -9.36 0.30
C GLY A 49 19.72 -9.71 1.58
N GLY A 50 18.47 -10.16 1.47
CA GLY A 50 17.71 -10.74 2.58
C GLY A 50 17.66 -12.27 2.47
N ASP A 51 17.43 -12.92 3.61
CA ASP A 51 17.46 -14.38 3.70
C ASP A 51 16.11 -15.06 3.52
N TYR A 52 15.01 -14.31 3.72
CA TYR A 52 13.64 -14.82 3.72
C TYR A 52 12.84 -14.41 2.47
N THR A 53 11.83 -15.20 2.13
CA THR A 53 10.93 -14.89 1.01
C THR A 53 10.27 -13.54 1.21
N PHE A 54 9.88 -12.93 0.11
CA PHE A 54 9.10 -11.69 0.13
C PHE A 54 7.85 -11.82 1.02
N GLY A 55 7.15 -12.96 0.94
CA GLY A 55 5.94 -13.20 1.72
C GLY A 55 6.19 -13.28 3.22
N HIS A 56 7.24 -13.98 3.64
CA HIS A 56 7.61 -14.08 5.04
C HIS A 56 7.88 -12.72 5.67
N VAL A 57 8.60 -11.83 4.97
CA VAL A 57 8.92 -10.50 5.52
C VAL A 57 7.67 -9.60 5.59
N MET A 58 6.74 -9.72 4.63
CA MET A 58 5.46 -8.99 4.71
C MET A 58 4.56 -9.52 5.83
N GLU A 59 4.51 -10.84 6.02
CA GLU A 59 3.79 -11.46 7.14
C GLU A 59 4.37 -11.02 8.50
N ALA A 60 5.69 -10.91 8.60
CA ALA A 60 6.33 -10.36 9.79
C ALA A 60 5.92 -8.91 10.06
N SER A 61 5.87 -8.07 9.02
CA SER A 61 5.40 -6.68 9.13
C SER A 61 3.98 -6.60 9.70
N TYR A 62 3.07 -7.45 9.21
CA TYR A 62 1.71 -7.55 9.74
C TYR A 62 1.67 -8.06 11.18
N LYS A 63 2.42 -9.14 11.48
CA LYS A 63 2.49 -9.75 12.82
C LYS A 63 2.96 -8.75 13.89
N TYR A 64 3.86 -7.84 13.55
CA TYR A 64 4.35 -6.81 14.46
C TYR A 64 3.49 -5.54 14.49
N GLY A 65 2.41 -5.48 13.71
CA GLY A 65 1.48 -4.36 13.71
C GLY A 65 2.07 -3.08 13.10
N LEU A 66 2.89 -3.20 12.06
CA LEU A 66 3.38 -2.03 11.33
C LEU A 66 2.25 -1.38 10.53
N ASP A 67 2.11 -0.06 10.63
CA ASP A 67 1.16 0.74 9.84
C ASP A 67 1.61 0.86 8.38
N TRP A 68 2.92 0.79 8.14
CA TRP A 68 3.50 0.84 6.80
C TRP A 68 4.89 0.18 6.78
N TRP A 69 5.32 -0.22 5.58
CA TRP A 69 6.64 -0.80 5.33
C TRP A 69 7.13 -0.40 3.94
N SER A 70 8.45 -0.39 3.75
CA SER A 70 9.10 -0.16 2.46
C SER A 70 9.92 -1.39 2.07
N ASN A 71 9.74 -1.94 0.86
CA ASN A 71 10.66 -2.93 0.33
C ASN A 71 11.91 -2.21 -0.24
N SER A 72 13.05 -2.39 0.43
CA SER A 72 14.28 -1.61 0.20
C SER A 72 15.42 -2.46 -0.36
N ASP A 73 15.07 -3.45 -1.18
CA ASP A 73 15.98 -4.32 -1.90
C ASP A 73 17.04 -3.52 -2.73
N HIS A 74 18.29 -3.99 -2.71
CA HIS A 74 19.49 -3.37 -3.31
C HIS A 74 19.31 -2.90 -4.77
N GLY A 75 20.19 -2.03 -5.28
CA GLY A 75 20.28 -1.75 -6.72
C GLY A 75 20.73 -2.94 -7.57
N GLY A 76 20.94 -2.71 -8.87
CA GLY A 76 21.69 -3.63 -9.74
C GLY A 76 20.95 -4.90 -10.16
N ILE A 77 21.52 -6.05 -9.81
CA ILE A 77 21.12 -7.39 -10.28
C ILE A 77 20.41 -8.18 -9.17
N ARG A 78 19.75 -9.26 -9.56
CA ARG A 78 18.93 -10.12 -8.72
C ARG A 78 19.31 -11.55 -9.02
N GLU A 79 19.76 -12.30 -8.01
CA GLU A 79 20.11 -13.70 -8.20
C GLU A 79 18.88 -14.61 -8.12
N PHE A 80 18.02 -14.35 -7.15
CA PHE A 80 16.92 -15.24 -6.79
C PHE A 80 15.55 -14.66 -7.11
N TRP A 81 14.61 -15.56 -7.40
CA TRP A 81 13.20 -15.23 -7.41
C TRP A 81 12.70 -15.14 -5.96
N GLY A 82 12.54 -13.91 -5.47
CA GLY A 82 12.28 -13.66 -4.05
C GLY A 82 10.96 -14.20 -3.50
N LYS A 83 10.03 -14.58 -4.37
CA LYS A 83 8.78 -15.25 -3.99
C LYS A 83 8.99 -16.72 -3.59
N ALA A 84 9.96 -17.38 -4.21
CA ALA A 84 10.17 -18.83 -4.10
C ALA A 84 11.53 -19.20 -3.50
N SER A 85 12.26 -18.20 -2.98
CA SER A 85 13.58 -18.38 -2.38
C SER A 85 13.56 -17.82 -0.97
N GLY A 86 14.04 -18.56 0.00
CA GLY A 86 14.09 -18.11 1.38
C GLY A 86 14.35 -19.24 2.36
N ASP A 87 14.96 -18.90 3.49
CA ASP A 87 15.20 -19.86 4.57
C ASP A 87 13.90 -20.39 5.17
N ASP A 88 12.82 -19.60 5.11
CA ASP A 88 11.46 -20.03 5.48
C ASP A 88 10.93 -21.17 4.60
N LEU A 89 11.41 -21.29 3.36
CA LEU A 89 11.05 -22.39 2.45
C LEU A 89 12.14 -23.46 2.33
N GLY A 90 13.36 -23.18 2.79
CA GLY A 90 14.52 -24.04 2.54
C GLY A 90 14.94 -24.10 1.07
N THR A 91 14.60 -23.09 0.27
CA THR A 91 14.82 -23.07 -1.18
C THR A 91 15.62 -21.85 -1.63
N ARG A 92 16.40 -22.02 -2.71
CA ARG A 92 17.10 -20.93 -3.41
C ARG A 92 16.89 -21.10 -4.93
N VAL A 93 15.83 -20.47 -5.44
CA VAL A 93 15.43 -20.54 -6.86
C VAL A 93 16.08 -19.39 -7.62
N THR A 94 17.14 -19.67 -8.39
CA THR A 94 17.80 -18.66 -9.23
C THR A 94 16.95 -18.31 -10.43
N TRP A 95 17.05 -17.09 -10.95
CA TRP A 95 16.32 -16.70 -12.18
C TRP A 95 16.64 -17.60 -13.36
N LYS A 96 17.90 -17.99 -13.54
CA LYS A 96 18.33 -19.00 -14.51
C LYS A 96 17.52 -20.31 -14.43
N SER A 97 17.24 -20.80 -13.22
CA SER A 97 16.51 -22.06 -13.02
C SER A 97 15.01 -21.98 -13.34
N THR A 98 14.44 -20.78 -13.39
CA THR A 98 13.00 -20.58 -13.62
C THR A 98 12.56 -20.76 -15.07
N GLY A 99 13.49 -20.71 -16.03
CA GLY A 99 13.17 -20.66 -17.47
C GLY A 99 12.55 -19.33 -17.93
N ILE A 100 12.47 -18.32 -17.06
CA ILE A 100 12.05 -16.96 -17.41
C ILE A 100 13.12 -16.31 -18.30
N GLU A 101 12.68 -15.69 -19.40
CA GLU A 101 13.57 -14.92 -20.26
C GLU A 101 14.20 -13.75 -19.49
N LEU A 102 15.53 -13.68 -19.50
CA LEU A 102 16.29 -12.60 -18.90
C LEU A 102 16.60 -11.56 -19.98
N LEU A 103 16.21 -10.32 -19.71
CA LEU A 103 16.31 -9.24 -20.70
C LEU A 103 17.63 -8.51 -20.55
N GLY A 104 18.30 -8.24 -21.67
CA GLY A 104 19.62 -7.60 -21.68
C GLY A 104 20.73 -8.54 -21.19
N ASP A 105 21.86 -7.96 -20.79
CA ASP A 105 23.03 -8.70 -20.29
C ASP A 105 23.39 -8.21 -18.87
N PRO A 106 22.72 -8.75 -17.82
CA PRO A 106 22.99 -8.39 -16.42
C PRO A 106 24.35 -8.88 -15.90
N GLY A 107 25.20 -9.47 -16.74
CA GLY A 107 26.53 -9.93 -16.40
C GLY A 107 26.61 -11.43 -16.18
N GLU A 108 27.76 -11.86 -15.64
CA GLU A 108 28.08 -13.27 -15.42
C GLU A 108 27.11 -13.87 -14.39
N ASN A 109 26.51 -15.01 -14.71
CA ASN A 109 25.56 -15.83 -13.91
C ASN A 109 24.06 -15.74 -14.24
N ASP A 110 23.67 -15.17 -15.39
CA ASP A 110 22.25 -15.17 -15.83
C ASP A 110 21.30 -14.69 -14.72
N GLN A 111 21.67 -13.56 -14.11
CA GLN A 111 20.87 -12.90 -13.08
C GLN A 111 19.79 -12.03 -13.73
N MET A 112 18.87 -11.47 -12.96
CA MET A 112 17.85 -10.56 -13.50
C MET A 112 18.19 -9.12 -13.15
N TRP A 113 18.10 -8.19 -14.11
CA TRP A 113 18.18 -6.78 -13.79
C TRP A 113 17.08 -6.35 -12.81
N ARG A 114 17.39 -5.45 -11.88
CA ARG A 114 16.41 -4.87 -10.96
C ARG A 114 15.20 -4.30 -11.69
N TRP A 115 15.39 -3.59 -12.81
CA TRP A 115 14.26 -3.00 -13.54
C TRP A 115 13.30 -4.08 -14.06
N GLN A 116 13.83 -5.23 -14.51
CA GLN A 116 13.02 -6.33 -15.00
C GLN A 116 12.29 -7.00 -13.84
N SER A 117 13.02 -7.30 -12.76
CA SER A 117 12.45 -7.89 -11.54
C SER A 117 11.33 -7.01 -10.96
N LEU A 118 11.55 -5.69 -10.85
CA LEU A 118 10.54 -4.73 -10.39
C LEU A 118 9.32 -4.70 -11.31
N LYS A 119 9.53 -4.58 -12.62
CA LYS A 119 8.46 -4.43 -13.60
C LYS A 119 7.54 -5.65 -13.67
N TYR A 120 8.11 -6.85 -13.54
CA TYR A 120 7.38 -8.09 -13.84
C TYR A 120 7.07 -8.95 -12.61
N TYR A 121 7.75 -8.76 -11.46
CA TYR A 121 7.63 -9.68 -10.32
C TYR A 121 7.48 -8.94 -8.98
N ASN A 122 8.51 -8.23 -8.53
CA ASN A 122 8.57 -7.66 -7.18
C ASN A 122 7.42 -6.66 -6.92
N PHE A 123 7.07 -5.80 -7.88
CA PHE A 123 5.93 -4.88 -7.71
C PHE A 123 4.59 -5.61 -7.58
N TYR A 124 4.39 -6.71 -8.30
CA TYR A 124 3.17 -7.50 -8.19
C TYR A 124 3.10 -8.26 -6.86
N ASP A 125 4.22 -8.73 -6.32
CA ASP A 125 4.25 -9.31 -4.99
C ASP A 125 3.95 -8.26 -3.91
N ILE A 126 4.44 -7.01 -4.05
CA ILE A 126 4.02 -5.89 -3.19
C ILE A 126 2.49 -5.73 -3.23
N LEU A 127 1.89 -5.66 -4.41
CA LEU A 127 0.44 -5.50 -4.57
C LEU A 127 -0.36 -6.67 -4.00
N LEU A 128 0.16 -7.90 -4.15
CA LEU A 128 -0.45 -9.10 -3.59
C LEU A 128 -0.49 -9.03 -2.06
N TRP A 129 0.64 -8.74 -1.42
CA TRP A 129 0.73 -8.75 0.04
C TRP A 129 0.04 -7.56 0.69
N ARG A 130 -0.01 -6.39 0.03
CA ARG A 130 -0.87 -5.26 0.42
C ARG A 130 -2.38 -5.53 0.34
N ARG A 131 -2.79 -6.63 -0.31
CA ARG A 131 -4.20 -7.07 -0.35
C ARG A 131 -4.51 -8.07 0.75
N ILE A 132 -3.50 -8.82 1.19
CA ILE A 132 -3.66 -9.87 2.20
C ILE A 132 -3.67 -9.25 3.61
N PHE A 133 -2.87 -8.21 3.83
CA PHE A 133 -2.75 -7.45 5.08
C PHE A 133 -3.18 -6.00 4.85
#